data_AF-A0A969TD73-F1
#
_entry.id   AF-A0A969TD73-F1
#
_cell.length_a   1.000
_cell.length_b   1.000
_cell.length_c   1.000
_cell.angle_alpha   90.00
_cell.angle_beta   90.00
_cell.angle_gamma   90.00
#
_symmetry.space_group_name_H-M   'P 1'
#
loop_
_entity.id
_entity.type
_entity.pdbx_description
1 polymer ?
#
loop_
_entity_poly.entity_id
_entity_poly.type
_entity_poly.pdbx_seq_one_letter_code
_entity_poly.pdbx_strand_id
1 'polypeptide(L)'
;MSSKTDSNFKVRVFNLAHNNFDGHQDLGNCLLSQLVPDVAERAIAVKIDDELLRATKDPDYNLQMYFDQLNNLSLGNCTEVLLASGGTVFMAEPEIVAQVRDRFFASQPDHCCRYGSLLVSSCKEGIANLEQPITVKIVDFEHENEMERKVAKDLRVGDCHGKISPRLAEILGGKPDTPFQFRLANSSPHSPLPAFIAKGTVAEDRKRTSNRGYDLVLDRSSVKGWAKNTGAMKVSQTNNQWKLTPKADLNQQQVTDLSYLPQILQNLSVNYQTDNNGSYILNNPSKQALDTLANVYDWGSDRLACGVYQMPELVMGNNSNAQLQDYKNSWQLMQWYSVRAIEQDIVPPTIAEAEYLKSVQNDYRLLAQYLVANHDKNRS
;
A
#
# COMPACT_ATOMS: atom_id res chain seq x y z
N MET A 1 -5.73 15.26 22.14
CA MET A 1 -4.35 15.07 22.63
C MET A 1 -4.03 13.59 22.46
N SER A 2 -3.29 13.20 21.43
CA SER A 2 -2.84 11.82 21.26
C SER A 2 -1.77 11.55 22.33
N SER A 3 -2.05 10.65 23.26
CA SER A 3 -1.03 10.17 24.19
C SER A 3 0.07 9.50 23.38
N LYS A 4 1.33 9.84 23.66
CA LYS A 4 2.47 9.02 23.23
C LYS A 4 2.30 7.65 23.87
N THR A 5 1.66 6.73 23.16
CA THR A 5 1.73 5.31 23.47
C THR A 5 3.11 4.85 23.05
N ASP A 6 4.05 4.87 24.00
CA ASP A 6 5.22 3.99 23.96
C ASP A 6 4.69 2.56 24.01
N SER A 7 4.23 2.04 22.87
CA SER A 7 3.83 0.66 22.75
C SER A 7 5.11 -0.16 22.79
N ASN A 8 5.43 -0.68 23.98
CA ASN A 8 6.41 -1.74 24.20
C ASN A 8 5.95 -3.06 23.56
N PHE A 9 5.57 -3.03 22.27
CA PHE A 9 5.10 -4.19 21.56
C PHE A 9 6.31 -5.03 21.14
N LYS A 10 6.51 -6.12 21.90
CA LYS A 10 7.65 -7.02 21.76
C LYS A 10 7.15 -8.41 21.40
N VAL A 11 7.70 -8.97 20.34
CA VAL A 11 7.42 -10.35 19.92
C VAL A 11 8.59 -11.25 20.29
N ARG A 12 8.27 -12.50 20.62
CA ARG A 12 9.29 -13.54 20.85
C ARG A 12 10.04 -13.82 19.55
N VAL A 13 11.35 -13.98 19.63
CA VAL A 13 12.22 -14.27 18.48
C VAL A 13 12.85 -15.63 18.65
N PHE A 14 12.81 -16.43 17.59
CA PHE A 14 13.61 -17.63 17.43
C PHE A 14 14.57 -17.43 16.28
N ASN A 15 15.79 -17.94 16.43
CA ASN A 15 16.82 -17.84 15.41
C ASN A 15 17.15 -19.24 14.90
N LEU A 16 16.94 -19.47 13.59
CA LEU A 16 17.20 -20.76 12.96
C LEU A 16 18.67 -21.17 13.06
N ALA A 17 19.61 -20.22 13.02
CA ALA A 17 21.04 -20.53 13.16
C ALA A 17 21.38 -21.14 14.54
N HIS A 18 20.62 -20.79 15.58
CA HIS A 18 20.84 -21.26 16.95
C HIS A 18 19.84 -22.34 17.38
N ASN A 19 18.85 -22.68 16.53
CA ASN A 19 17.73 -23.57 16.82
C ASN A 19 17.05 -23.30 18.18
N ASN A 20 16.97 -22.03 18.59
CA ASN A 20 16.48 -21.66 19.92
C ASN A 20 15.91 -20.24 19.97
N PHE A 21 15.27 -19.95 21.11
CA PHE A 21 14.82 -18.62 21.50
C PHE A 21 16.01 -17.64 21.58
N ASP A 22 15.89 -16.51 20.89
CA ASP A 22 16.90 -15.47 20.71
C ASP A 22 16.48 -14.14 21.35
N GLY A 23 15.49 -14.17 22.25
CA GLY A 23 15.00 -13.02 22.98
C GLY A 23 13.73 -12.40 22.38
N HIS A 24 13.61 -11.08 22.51
CA HIS A 24 12.44 -10.33 22.06
C HIS A 24 12.85 -9.25 21.06
N GLN A 25 12.06 -9.09 20.00
CA GLN A 25 12.20 -7.98 19.05
C GLN A 25 11.16 -6.92 19.39
N ASP A 26 11.64 -5.71 19.66
CA ASP A 26 10.79 -4.54 19.81
C ASP A 26 10.38 -4.01 18.43
N LEU A 27 9.09 -4.02 18.16
CA LEU A 27 8.51 -3.49 16.92
C LEU A 27 7.95 -2.08 17.11
N GLY A 28 8.02 -1.55 18.34
CA GLY A 28 7.51 -0.24 18.73
C GLY A 28 6.05 -0.06 18.32
N ASN A 29 5.70 1.16 17.90
CA ASN A 29 4.35 1.47 17.48
C ASN A 29 4.11 1.05 16.03
N CYS A 30 3.56 -0.14 15.78
CA CYS A 30 3.32 -0.68 14.45
C CYS A 30 1.82 -1.02 14.23
N LEU A 31 1.38 -1.11 12.97
CA LEU A 31 -0.04 -1.39 12.66
C LEU A 31 -0.51 -2.72 13.28
N LEU A 32 0.35 -3.75 13.28
CA LEU A 32 0.01 -5.07 13.81
C LEU A 32 -0.44 -5.01 15.27
N SER A 33 0.29 -4.27 16.10
CA SER A 33 0.01 -4.11 17.53
C SER A 33 -1.34 -3.42 17.81
N GLN A 34 -1.83 -2.62 16.86
CA GLN A 34 -3.07 -1.85 17.00
C GLN A 34 -4.27 -2.61 16.41
N LEU A 35 -4.02 -3.42 15.38
CA LEU A 35 -5.04 -4.27 14.77
C LEU A 35 -5.39 -5.48 15.63
N VAL A 36 -4.42 -6.01 16.37
CA VAL A 36 -4.55 -7.22 17.17
C VAL A 36 -3.82 -7.04 18.51
N PRO A 37 -4.50 -6.59 19.58
CA PRO A 37 -3.85 -6.23 20.83
C PRO A 37 -3.09 -7.37 21.53
N ASP A 38 -3.50 -8.62 21.36
CA ASP A 38 -2.92 -9.83 21.96
C ASP A 38 -1.87 -10.53 21.06
N VAL A 39 -1.52 -9.93 19.92
CA VAL A 39 -0.62 -10.56 18.93
C VAL A 39 0.79 -10.83 19.46
N ALA A 40 1.25 -10.13 20.49
CA ALA A 40 2.57 -10.37 21.10
C ALA A 40 2.69 -11.77 21.72
N GLU A 41 1.58 -12.27 22.26
CA GLU A 41 1.52 -13.55 22.94
C GLU A 41 1.31 -14.70 21.94
N ARG A 42 0.69 -14.39 20.79
CA ARG A 42 0.15 -15.35 19.83
C ARG A 42 0.84 -15.32 18.46
N ALA A 43 1.91 -14.54 18.35
CA ALA A 43 2.81 -14.52 17.21
C ALA A 43 4.28 -14.57 17.65
N ILE A 44 5.11 -15.14 16.78
CA ILE A 44 6.53 -15.37 16.98
C ILE A 44 7.27 -14.93 15.72
N ALA A 45 8.37 -14.21 15.89
CA ALA A 45 9.31 -13.91 14.83
C ALA A 45 10.35 -15.03 14.71
N VAL A 46 10.55 -15.55 13.51
CA VAL A 46 11.59 -16.51 13.18
C VAL A 46 12.58 -15.81 12.26
N LYS A 47 13.79 -15.55 12.77
CA LYS A 47 14.88 -15.00 11.98
C LYS A 47 15.49 -16.09 11.12
N ILE A 48 15.55 -15.78 9.83
CA ILE A 48 16.16 -16.63 8.83
C ILE A 48 17.63 -16.24 8.69
N ASP A 49 18.48 -17.24 8.64
CA ASP A 49 19.88 -17.06 8.30
C ASP A 49 20.03 -17.02 6.77
N ASP A 50 20.26 -15.81 6.26
CA ASP A 50 20.51 -15.55 4.83
C ASP A 50 21.75 -16.28 4.30
N GLU A 51 22.73 -16.61 5.15
CA GLU A 51 23.90 -17.38 4.74
C GLU A 51 23.52 -18.84 4.50
N LEU A 52 22.60 -19.39 5.30
CA LEU A 52 22.11 -20.76 5.18
C LEU A 52 21.29 -20.96 3.89
N LEU A 53 20.51 -19.96 3.48
CA LEU A 53 19.79 -19.96 2.20
C LEU A 53 20.69 -19.76 0.96
N ARG A 54 21.93 -19.28 1.16
CA ARG A 54 22.92 -19.05 0.09
C ARG A 54 24.06 -20.05 0.11
N ALA A 55 24.09 -20.95 1.10
CA ALA A 55 25.18 -21.88 1.35
C ALA A 55 25.40 -22.83 0.17
N THR A 56 24.35 -23.14 -0.60
CA THR A 56 24.47 -23.93 -1.82
C THR A 56 23.87 -23.22 -3.03
N LYS A 57 24.37 -23.55 -4.24
CA LYS A 57 23.77 -23.13 -5.51
C LYS A 57 22.53 -23.95 -5.89
N ASP A 58 22.03 -24.78 -4.98
CA ASP A 58 20.86 -25.65 -5.17
C ASP A 58 19.67 -25.08 -4.38
N PRO A 59 18.70 -24.45 -5.07
CA PRO A 59 17.54 -23.84 -4.41
C PRO A 59 16.66 -24.85 -3.67
N ASP A 60 16.51 -26.07 -4.19
CA ASP A 60 15.60 -27.08 -3.62
C ASP A 60 16.20 -27.68 -2.34
N TYR A 61 17.52 -27.91 -2.35
CA TYR A 61 18.25 -28.33 -1.15
C TYR A 61 18.16 -27.26 -0.04
N ASN A 62 18.34 -25.98 -0.37
CA ASN A 62 18.27 -24.89 0.61
C ASN A 62 16.84 -24.75 1.19
N LEU A 63 15.81 -24.97 0.37
CA LEU A 63 14.41 -24.98 0.83
C LEU A 63 14.12 -26.15 1.76
N GLN A 64 14.58 -27.36 1.43
CA GLN A 64 14.39 -28.53 2.29
C GLN A 64 15.07 -28.36 3.64
N MET A 65 16.35 -27.94 3.64
CA MET A 65 17.10 -27.65 4.86
C MET A 65 16.42 -26.58 5.72
N TYR A 66 15.83 -25.57 5.09
CA TYR A 66 15.06 -24.54 5.76
C TYR A 66 13.81 -25.10 6.46
N PHE A 67 13.00 -25.91 5.76
CA PHE A 67 11.81 -26.53 6.36
C PHE A 67 12.17 -27.51 7.48
N ASP A 68 13.27 -28.25 7.33
CA ASP A 68 13.75 -29.17 8.37
C ASP A 68 14.15 -28.41 9.65
N GLN A 69 14.80 -27.25 9.53
CA GLN A 69 15.13 -26.41 10.69
C GLN A 69 13.89 -25.79 11.33
N LEU A 70 12.91 -25.33 10.54
CA LEU A 70 11.62 -24.87 11.07
C LEU A 70 10.91 -25.96 11.86
N ASN A 71 10.90 -27.20 11.36
CA ASN A 71 10.27 -28.34 12.03
C ASN A 71 10.92 -28.67 13.38
N ASN A 72 12.19 -28.30 13.58
CA ASN A 72 12.90 -28.48 14.85
C ASN A 72 12.60 -27.39 15.88
N LEU A 73 11.97 -26.28 15.48
CA LEU A 73 11.58 -25.21 16.40
C LEU A 73 10.23 -25.54 17.06
N SER A 74 10.18 -25.51 18.39
CA SER A 74 8.91 -25.55 19.12
C SER A 74 8.27 -24.16 19.14
N LEU A 75 7.39 -23.90 18.17
CA LEU A 75 6.66 -22.65 18.03
C LEU A 75 5.31 -22.65 18.78
N GLY A 76 5.01 -23.70 19.53
CA GLY A 76 3.73 -23.89 20.21
C GLY A 76 2.57 -23.93 19.21
N ASN A 77 1.53 -23.11 19.45
CA ASN A 77 0.36 -23.00 18.59
C ASN A 77 0.59 -22.12 17.34
N CYS A 78 1.76 -21.49 17.20
CA CYS A 78 2.08 -20.63 16.06
C CYS A 78 2.47 -21.47 14.84
N THR A 79 1.46 -22.04 14.17
CA THR A 79 1.62 -23.02 13.10
C THR A 79 1.52 -22.43 11.69
N GLU A 80 1.05 -21.19 11.55
CA GLU A 80 0.83 -20.57 10.25
C GLU A 80 1.70 -19.33 10.01
N VAL A 81 2.09 -19.12 8.75
CA VAL A 81 2.76 -17.89 8.32
C VAL A 81 1.76 -16.73 8.35
N LEU A 82 2.06 -15.75 9.20
CA LEU A 82 1.33 -14.49 9.28
C LEU A 82 1.81 -13.52 8.20
N LEU A 83 3.12 -13.25 8.15
CA LEU A 83 3.75 -12.30 7.23
C LEU A 83 5.28 -12.49 7.19
N ALA A 84 5.95 -11.82 6.26
CA ALA A 84 7.42 -11.72 6.23
C ALA A 84 7.90 -10.27 6.08
N SER A 85 9.04 -9.97 6.68
CA SER A 85 9.67 -8.64 6.59
C SER A 85 11.19 -8.77 6.71
N GLY A 86 11.91 -8.50 5.62
CA GLY A 86 13.36 -8.73 5.56
C GLY A 86 13.68 -10.22 5.74
N GLY A 87 14.75 -10.54 6.47
CA GLY A 87 15.12 -11.92 6.84
C GLY A 87 14.32 -12.46 8.04
N THR A 88 13.06 -12.09 8.20
CA THR A 88 12.23 -12.54 9.35
C THR A 88 10.85 -12.95 8.87
N VAL A 89 10.46 -14.18 9.21
CA VAL A 89 9.09 -14.70 9.02
C VAL A 89 8.38 -14.62 10.36
N PHE A 90 7.15 -14.13 10.34
CA PHE A 90 6.30 -14.10 11.52
C PHE A 90 5.31 -15.25 11.43
N MET A 91 5.38 -16.14 12.40
CA MET A 91 4.46 -17.26 12.58
C MET A 91 3.42 -16.89 13.62
N ALA A 92 2.17 -17.32 13.48
CA ALA A 92 1.12 -17.02 14.44
C ALA A 92 0.10 -18.14 14.54
N GLU A 93 -0.75 -18.07 15.56
CA GLU A 93 -1.91 -18.95 15.68
C GLU A 93 -2.90 -18.71 14.52
N PRO A 94 -3.61 -19.76 14.04
CA PRO A 94 -4.53 -19.65 12.90
C PRO A 94 -5.56 -18.51 13.03
N GLU A 95 -6.06 -18.23 14.24
CA GLU A 95 -7.03 -17.16 14.45
C GLU A 95 -6.42 -15.76 14.24
N ILE A 96 -5.14 -15.57 14.56
CA ILE A 96 -4.42 -14.31 14.31
C ILE A 96 -4.19 -14.14 12.81
N VAL A 97 -3.83 -15.23 12.14
CA VAL A 97 -3.63 -15.24 10.69
C VAL A 97 -4.94 -14.89 9.97
N ALA A 98 -6.07 -15.45 10.39
CA ALA A 98 -7.39 -15.11 9.85
C ALA A 98 -7.74 -13.63 10.05
N GLN A 99 -7.42 -13.05 11.22
CA GLN A 99 -7.70 -11.65 11.53
C GLN A 99 -6.86 -10.65 10.71
N VAL A 100 -5.69 -11.06 10.23
CA VAL A 100 -4.72 -10.18 9.57
C VAL A 100 -4.51 -10.58 8.11
N ARG A 101 -3.93 -11.75 7.84
CA ARG A 101 -3.61 -12.22 6.49
C ARG A 101 -4.89 -12.34 5.67
N ASP A 102 -5.83 -13.15 6.14
CA ASP A 102 -7.02 -13.47 5.34
C ASP A 102 -7.97 -12.28 5.24
N ARG A 103 -7.88 -11.34 6.20
CA ARG A 103 -8.65 -10.11 6.21
C ARG A 103 -8.13 -9.03 5.25
N PHE A 104 -6.84 -8.72 5.30
CA PHE A 104 -6.25 -7.60 4.55
C PHE A 104 -5.65 -8.03 3.21
N PHE A 105 -5.32 -9.31 3.05
CA PHE A 105 -4.70 -9.89 1.87
C PHE A 105 -5.59 -10.96 1.23
N ALA A 106 -6.91 -10.91 1.44
CA ALA A 106 -7.88 -11.93 1.02
C ALA A 106 -7.70 -12.40 -0.44
N SER A 107 -7.48 -11.49 -1.38
CA SER A 107 -7.32 -11.84 -2.80
C SER A 107 -5.91 -12.38 -3.14
N GLN A 108 -4.90 -12.07 -2.31
CA GLN A 108 -3.50 -12.48 -2.53
C GLN A 108 -2.81 -12.73 -1.18
N PRO A 109 -3.07 -13.86 -0.50
CA PRO A 109 -2.49 -14.13 0.82
C PRO A 109 -0.96 -14.00 0.86
N ASP A 110 -0.26 -14.47 -0.18
CA ASP A 110 1.20 -14.38 -0.33
C ASP A 110 1.75 -12.94 -0.31
N HIS A 111 0.89 -11.93 -0.56
CA HIS A 111 1.29 -10.54 -0.46
C HIS A 111 1.61 -10.12 0.97
N CYS A 112 1.19 -10.86 2.00
CA CYS A 112 1.65 -10.64 3.37
C CYS A 112 3.16 -10.86 3.51
N CYS A 113 3.80 -11.65 2.63
CA CYS A 113 5.25 -11.83 2.62
C CYS A 113 5.99 -10.71 1.88
N ARG A 114 5.35 -10.09 0.87
CA ARG A 114 5.92 -8.97 0.11
C ARG A 114 5.77 -7.63 0.84
N TYR A 115 4.64 -7.48 1.53
CA TYR A 115 4.26 -6.23 2.18
C TYR A 115 4.16 -6.37 3.70
N GLY A 116 4.66 -7.44 4.30
CA GLY A 116 4.57 -7.67 5.75
C GLY A 116 5.24 -6.59 6.58
N SER A 117 6.30 -5.96 6.04
CA SER A 117 6.92 -4.78 6.65
C SER A 117 5.94 -3.64 6.94
N LEU A 118 4.81 -3.53 6.23
CA LEU A 118 3.78 -2.54 6.51
C LEU A 118 3.17 -2.68 7.90
N LEU A 119 3.02 -3.92 8.35
CA LEU A 119 2.36 -4.25 9.61
C LEU A 119 3.31 -4.12 10.80
N VAL A 120 4.60 -4.37 10.60
CA VAL A 120 5.60 -4.44 11.68
C VAL A 120 6.58 -3.27 11.70
N SER A 121 6.57 -2.38 10.70
CA SER A 121 7.39 -1.16 10.74
C SER A 121 6.88 -0.20 11.81
N SER A 122 7.76 0.15 12.74
CA SER A 122 7.47 1.16 13.75
C SER A 122 7.20 2.53 13.11
N CYS A 123 6.19 3.24 13.59
CA CYS A 123 5.88 4.62 13.26
C CYS A 123 6.35 5.52 14.39
N LYS A 124 6.94 6.66 14.01
CA LYS A 124 7.47 7.65 14.96
C LYS A 124 6.35 8.25 15.80
N GLU A 125 5.23 8.58 15.15
CA GLU A 125 4.04 9.12 15.81
C GLU A 125 2.78 8.60 15.12
N GLY A 126 1.69 8.54 15.89
CA GLY A 126 0.35 8.60 15.34
C GLY A 126 -0.42 7.29 15.18
N ILE A 127 0.11 6.09 15.48
CA ILE A 127 -0.76 4.91 15.42
C ILE A 127 -1.69 4.87 16.64
N ALA A 128 -2.82 5.56 16.50
CA ALA A 128 -3.97 5.50 17.37
C ALA A 128 -5.20 5.47 16.48
N ASN A 129 -6.27 4.81 16.93
CA ASN A 129 -7.57 4.94 16.28
C ASN A 129 -7.93 6.42 16.22
N LEU A 130 -8.14 6.96 15.01
CA LEU A 130 -8.60 8.32 14.87
C LEU A 130 -10.04 8.38 15.41
N GLU A 131 -10.21 9.04 16.56
CA GLU A 131 -11.47 9.06 17.34
C GLU A 131 -12.67 9.59 16.54
N GLN A 132 -12.41 10.48 15.58
CA GLN A 132 -13.42 10.99 14.67
C GLN A 132 -13.26 10.34 13.30
N PRO A 133 -14.38 9.97 12.63
CA PRO A 133 -14.32 9.58 11.24
C PRO A 133 -13.59 10.64 10.41
N ILE A 134 -12.64 10.19 9.60
CA ILE A 134 -11.93 11.09 8.68
C ILE A 134 -12.53 11.00 7.29
N THR A 135 -12.56 12.14 6.59
CA THR A 135 -13.05 12.19 5.22
C THR A 135 -11.92 11.84 4.25
N VAL A 136 -12.00 10.67 3.61
CA VAL A 136 -11.01 10.18 2.66
C VAL A 136 -11.54 10.27 1.24
N LYS A 137 -10.82 10.96 0.35
CA LYS A 137 -11.04 10.93 -1.09
C LYS A 137 -10.11 9.88 -1.72
N ILE A 138 -10.69 8.82 -2.29
CA ILE A 138 -9.97 7.83 -3.09
C ILE A 138 -10.07 8.21 -4.56
N VAL A 139 -8.94 8.15 -5.26
CA VAL A 139 -8.78 8.43 -6.69
C VAL A 139 -7.88 7.40 -7.36
N ASP A 140 -7.86 7.43 -8.68
CA ASP A 140 -7.03 6.56 -9.49
C ASP A 140 -6.42 7.37 -10.64
N PHE A 141 -5.12 7.60 -10.59
CA PHE A 141 -4.41 8.37 -11.62
C PHE A 141 -4.27 7.62 -12.95
N GLU A 142 -4.37 6.28 -12.93
CA GLU A 142 -4.31 5.40 -14.11
C GLU A 142 -5.71 4.99 -14.59
N HIS A 143 -6.77 5.56 -14.00
CA HIS A 143 -8.15 5.17 -14.28
C HIS A 143 -8.47 5.20 -15.78
N GLU A 144 -9.27 4.26 -16.29
CA GLU A 144 -9.60 4.20 -17.73
C GLU A 144 -10.45 5.41 -18.18
N ASN A 145 -11.31 5.93 -17.29
CA ASN A 145 -12.11 7.14 -17.51
C ASN A 145 -11.26 8.43 -17.42
N GLU A 146 -11.30 9.27 -18.47
CA GLU A 146 -10.55 10.52 -18.54
C GLU A 146 -10.94 11.55 -17.46
N MET A 147 -12.21 11.60 -17.05
CA MET A 147 -12.69 12.50 -16.00
C MET A 147 -12.07 12.15 -14.65
N GLU A 148 -11.99 10.86 -14.30
CA GLU A 148 -11.34 10.40 -13.07
C GLU A 148 -9.84 10.72 -13.08
N ARG A 149 -9.15 10.50 -14.21
CA ARG A 149 -7.74 10.92 -14.35
C ARG A 149 -7.56 12.43 -14.19
N LYS A 150 -8.50 13.24 -14.72
CA LYS A 150 -8.48 14.70 -14.52
C LYS A 150 -8.67 15.08 -13.07
N VAL A 151 -9.54 14.39 -12.32
CA VAL A 151 -9.72 14.57 -10.87
C VAL A 151 -8.44 14.24 -10.12
N ALA A 152 -7.80 13.11 -10.41
CA ALA A 152 -6.52 12.72 -9.81
C ALA A 152 -5.42 13.75 -10.08
N LYS A 153 -5.29 14.20 -11.34
CA LYS A 153 -4.34 15.24 -11.76
C LYS A 153 -4.60 16.59 -11.07
N ASP A 154 -5.87 16.98 -10.95
CA ASP A 154 -6.26 18.21 -10.25
C ASP A 154 -5.89 18.13 -8.76
N LEU A 155 -6.09 16.98 -8.13
CA LEU A 155 -5.69 16.73 -6.73
C LEU A 155 -4.17 16.54 -6.55
N ARG A 156 -3.39 16.51 -7.63
CA ARG A 156 -1.92 16.35 -7.65
C ARG A 156 -1.45 15.09 -6.91
N VAL A 157 -2.19 14.00 -7.10
CA VAL A 157 -1.81 12.67 -6.63
C VAL A 157 -1.09 11.88 -7.73
N GLY A 158 -0.46 10.77 -7.36
CA GLY A 158 0.20 9.86 -8.28
C GLY A 158 0.53 8.54 -7.59
N ASP A 159 1.40 7.73 -8.18
CA ASP A 159 1.77 6.41 -7.65
C ASP A 159 2.24 6.48 -6.20
N CYS A 160 1.43 5.99 -5.27
CA CYS A 160 1.64 6.04 -3.83
C CYS A 160 1.83 7.46 -3.25
N HIS A 161 1.39 8.51 -3.96
CA HIS A 161 1.51 9.91 -3.53
C HIS A 161 0.13 10.51 -3.26
N GLY A 162 -0.12 10.87 -2.01
CA GLY A 162 -1.38 11.46 -1.54
C GLY A 162 -1.24 12.91 -1.06
N LYS A 163 -2.37 13.46 -0.61
CA LYS A 163 -2.45 14.77 0.07
C LYS A 163 -3.12 14.62 1.42
N ILE A 164 -2.69 15.42 2.38
CA ILE A 164 -3.23 15.38 3.74
C ILE A 164 -3.60 16.79 4.22
N SER A 165 -4.64 16.88 5.05
CA SER A 165 -5.01 18.13 5.69
C SER A 165 -3.97 18.53 6.75
N PRO A 166 -3.70 19.83 6.94
CA PRO A 166 -2.77 20.28 7.98
C PRO A 166 -3.16 19.78 9.38
N ARG A 167 -4.46 19.74 9.69
CA ARG A 167 -4.97 19.21 10.97
C ARG A 167 -4.58 17.74 11.17
N LEU A 168 -4.83 16.90 10.16
CA LEU A 168 -4.54 15.47 10.28
C LEU A 168 -3.03 15.22 10.27
N ALA A 169 -2.26 15.98 9.49
CA ALA A 169 -0.80 15.91 9.51
C ALA A 169 -0.23 16.25 10.89
N GLU A 170 -0.71 17.30 11.54
CA GLU A 170 -0.31 17.69 12.90
C GLU A 170 -0.60 16.58 13.92
N ILE A 171 -1.77 15.96 13.86
CA ILE A 171 -2.14 14.80 14.71
C ILE A 171 -1.16 13.63 14.55
N LEU A 172 -0.62 13.44 13.34
CA LEU A 172 0.32 12.37 13.00
C LEU A 172 1.79 12.77 13.17
N GLY A 173 2.10 13.92 13.78
CA GLY A 173 3.49 14.38 13.95
C GLY A 173 4.17 14.76 12.63
N GLY A 174 3.37 15.13 11.63
CA GLY A 174 3.84 15.72 10.38
C GLY A 174 4.54 17.05 10.63
N LYS A 175 5.56 17.34 9.84
CA LYS A 175 6.23 18.64 9.88
C LYS A 175 5.67 19.54 8.77
N PRO A 176 5.48 20.84 9.03
CA PRO A 176 5.07 21.79 7.99
C PRO A 176 5.96 21.69 6.75
N ASP A 177 5.35 21.77 5.57
CA ASP A 177 5.99 21.71 4.26
C ASP A 177 6.87 20.46 4.01
N THR A 178 6.74 19.44 4.85
CA THR A 178 7.56 18.23 4.79
C THR A 178 6.67 17.03 4.50
N PRO A 179 6.83 16.38 3.34
CA PRO A 179 6.11 15.13 3.08
C PRO A 179 6.58 14.03 4.04
N PHE A 180 5.71 13.08 4.35
CA PHE A 180 6.07 11.94 5.20
C PHE A 180 5.50 10.63 4.68
N GLN A 181 6.21 9.54 4.97
CA GLN A 181 5.72 8.20 4.68
C GLN A 181 4.69 7.78 5.72
N PHE A 182 3.54 7.31 5.25
CA PHE A 182 2.49 6.81 6.12
C PHE A 182 2.37 5.28 6.05
N ARG A 183 1.76 4.72 7.09
CA ARG A 183 1.20 3.37 7.14
C ARG A 183 -0.25 3.49 7.59
N LEU A 184 -1.16 2.79 6.95
CA LEU A 184 -2.60 2.91 7.23
C LEU A 184 -3.28 1.55 7.14
N ALA A 185 -4.24 1.31 8.03
CA ALA A 185 -5.15 0.18 7.98
C ALA A 185 -6.60 0.65 8.18
N ASN A 186 -7.49 0.19 7.30
CA ASN A 186 -8.93 0.29 7.45
C ASN A 186 -9.44 -1.06 7.94
N SER A 187 -9.85 -1.14 9.20
CA SER A 187 -10.31 -2.39 9.83
C SER A 187 -11.67 -2.28 10.51
N SER A 188 -12.31 -1.10 10.48
CA SER A 188 -13.60 -0.94 11.14
C SER A 188 -14.68 -1.78 10.45
N PRO A 189 -15.49 -2.58 11.17
CA PRO A 189 -16.66 -3.22 10.59
C PRO A 189 -17.69 -2.19 10.10
N HIS A 190 -17.67 -0.98 10.67
CA HIS A 190 -18.52 0.15 10.31
C HIS A 190 -18.02 0.94 9.09
N SER A 191 -16.83 0.62 8.57
CA SER A 191 -16.28 1.28 7.40
C SER A 191 -17.15 1.06 6.16
N PRO A 192 -17.34 2.07 5.29
CA PRO A 192 -18.03 1.89 4.02
C PRO A 192 -17.21 1.09 2.99
N LEU A 193 -15.91 0.88 3.26
CA LEU A 193 -15.02 0.09 2.40
C LEU A 193 -14.55 -1.19 3.09
N PRO A 194 -14.16 -2.23 2.31
CA PRO A 194 -13.62 -3.45 2.87
C PRO A 194 -12.26 -3.20 3.55
N ALA A 195 -11.80 -4.18 4.33
CA ALA A 195 -10.60 -4.03 5.12
C ALA A 195 -9.33 -3.99 4.25
N PHE A 196 -8.58 -2.88 4.27
CA PHE A 196 -7.39 -2.72 3.43
C PHE A 196 -6.24 -2.11 4.22
N ILE A 197 -5.02 -2.31 3.71
CA ILE A 197 -3.83 -1.61 4.17
C ILE A 197 -3.28 -0.70 3.06
N ALA A 198 -2.69 0.41 3.45
CA ALA A 198 -2.09 1.34 2.52
C ALA A 198 -0.74 1.88 3.01
N LYS A 199 0.10 2.20 2.03
CA LYS A 199 1.39 2.88 2.20
C LYS A 199 1.59 3.87 1.07
N GLY A 200 2.19 4.98 1.42
CA GLY A 200 2.67 5.95 0.46
C GLY A 200 3.32 7.12 1.16
N THR A 201 3.43 8.20 0.41
CA THR A 201 3.90 9.49 0.88
C THR A 201 2.74 10.48 0.80
N VAL A 202 2.53 11.26 1.86
CA VAL A 202 1.57 12.36 1.85
C VAL A 202 2.29 13.68 2.04
N ALA A 203 1.78 14.71 1.39
CA ALA A 203 2.21 16.09 1.59
C ALA A 203 1.01 16.95 1.99
N GLU A 204 1.23 17.90 2.90
CA GLU A 204 0.20 18.86 3.29
C GLU A 204 -0.22 19.71 2.09
N ASP A 205 -1.54 19.80 1.84
CA ASP A 205 -2.08 20.72 0.83
C ASP A 205 -3.51 21.11 1.19
N ARG A 206 -3.67 22.26 1.85
CA ARG A 206 -4.99 22.78 2.26
C ARG A 206 -5.92 23.01 1.08
N LYS A 207 -5.41 23.42 -0.10
CA LYS A 207 -6.23 23.73 -1.28
C LYS A 207 -6.87 22.47 -1.86
N ARG A 208 -6.20 21.32 -1.74
CA ARG A 208 -6.65 20.03 -2.26
C ARG A 208 -7.31 19.13 -1.21
N THR A 209 -7.21 19.50 0.07
CA THR A 209 -7.81 18.75 1.20
C THR A 209 -8.91 19.57 1.89
N SER A 210 -8.61 20.29 2.97
CA SER A 210 -9.60 20.95 3.83
C SER A 210 -10.53 21.91 3.08
N ASN A 211 -10.02 22.67 2.09
CA ASN A 211 -10.85 23.57 1.27
C ASN A 211 -11.87 22.84 0.40
N ARG A 212 -11.74 21.51 0.26
CA ARG A 212 -12.63 20.62 -0.48
C ARG A 212 -13.38 19.65 0.42
N GLY A 213 -13.24 19.79 1.74
CA GLY A 213 -13.87 18.94 2.74
C GLY A 213 -13.20 17.57 2.93
N TYR A 214 -11.94 17.40 2.54
CA TYR A 214 -11.20 16.14 2.74
C TYR A 214 -10.14 16.28 3.83
N ASP A 215 -9.94 15.22 4.62
CA ASP A 215 -8.81 15.08 5.52
C ASP A 215 -7.61 14.41 4.82
N LEU A 216 -7.90 13.46 3.93
CA LEU A 216 -6.90 12.65 3.23
C LEU A 216 -7.33 12.40 1.79
N VAL A 217 -6.39 12.50 0.86
CA VAL A 217 -6.57 12.10 -0.54
C VAL A 217 -5.57 10.97 -0.83
N LEU A 218 -6.08 9.81 -1.19
CA LEU A 218 -5.29 8.62 -1.50
C LEU A 218 -5.51 8.21 -2.95
N ASP A 219 -4.41 7.91 -3.62
CA ASP A 219 -4.48 7.14 -4.85
C ASP A 219 -4.57 5.63 -4.54
N ARG A 220 -5.36 4.89 -5.33
CA ARG A 220 -5.53 3.43 -5.20
C ARG A 220 -4.22 2.67 -5.25
N SER A 221 -3.21 3.17 -5.96
CA SER A 221 -1.85 2.59 -5.95
C SER A 221 -1.23 2.50 -4.56
N SER A 222 -1.66 3.34 -3.60
CA SER A 222 -1.20 3.29 -2.21
C SER A 222 -1.67 2.03 -1.48
N VAL A 223 -2.77 1.41 -1.92
CA VAL A 223 -3.36 0.23 -1.29
C VAL A 223 -2.55 -1.00 -1.65
N LYS A 224 -2.26 -1.83 -0.66
CA LYS A 224 -1.43 -3.04 -0.79
C LYS A 224 -2.22 -4.26 -0.33
N GLY A 225 -1.79 -5.43 -0.78
CA GLY A 225 -2.39 -6.71 -0.42
C GLY A 225 -3.59 -7.13 -1.27
N TRP A 226 -4.14 -6.24 -2.09
CA TRP A 226 -5.19 -6.59 -3.04
C TRP A 226 -4.63 -6.71 -4.45
N ALA A 227 -5.07 -7.74 -5.18
CA ALA A 227 -4.67 -7.94 -6.55
C ALA A 227 -5.23 -6.84 -7.43
N LYS A 228 -4.41 -6.27 -8.32
CA LYS A 228 -4.97 -5.49 -9.41
C LYS A 228 -5.63 -6.46 -10.39
N ASN A 229 -6.93 -6.27 -10.62
CA ASN A 229 -7.58 -6.78 -11.81
C ASN A 229 -7.59 -8.32 -11.99
N THR A 230 -7.84 -9.11 -10.94
CA THR A 230 -7.82 -10.59 -10.99
C THR A 230 -9.15 -11.24 -11.41
N GLY A 231 -10.27 -10.60 -11.14
CA GLY A 231 -11.61 -11.13 -11.45
C GLY A 231 -12.00 -11.13 -12.93
N ALA A 232 -13.14 -11.74 -13.26
CA ALA A 232 -13.70 -11.74 -14.62
C ALA A 232 -14.30 -10.37 -15.04
N MET A 233 -14.39 -9.42 -14.11
CA MET A 233 -15.06 -8.15 -14.35
C MET A 233 -14.14 -6.96 -14.05
N LYS A 234 -14.26 -5.92 -14.87
CA LYS A 234 -13.83 -4.56 -14.56
C LYS A 234 -14.93 -3.90 -13.74
N VAL A 235 -14.57 -3.31 -12.61
CA VAL A 235 -15.54 -2.69 -11.70
C VAL A 235 -15.23 -1.21 -11.56
N SER A 236 -16.27 -0.38 -11.71
CA SER A 236 -16.16 1.06 -11.56
C SER A 236 -17.39 1.62 -10.86
N GLN A 237 -17.24 2.80 -10.26
CA GLN A 237 -18.34 3.53 -9.65
C GLN A 237 -18.40 4.94 -10.23
N THR A 238 -19.59 5.40 -10.58
CA THR A 238 -19.82 6.78 -11.03
C THR A 238 -21.13 7.26 -10.44
N ASN A 239 -21.12 8.40 -9.73
CA ASN A 239 -22.32 8.98 -9.09
C ASN A 239 -23.11 7.96 -8.23
N ASN A 240 -22.41 7.17 -7.41
CA ASN A 240 -22.97 6.09 -6.59
C ASN A 240 -23.58 4.90 -7.33
N GLN A 241 -23.57 4.87 -8.67
CA GLN A 241 -23.91 3.70 -9.45
C GLN A 241 -22.68 2.84 -9.69
N TRP A 242 -22.81 1.53 -9.45
CA TRP A 242 -21.75 0.57 -9.70
C TRP A 242 -21.92 -0.03 -11.09
N LYS A 243 -20.85 -0.04 -11.88
CA LYS A 243 -20.82 -0.64 -13.21
C LYS A 243 -19.86 -1.82 -13.20
N LEU A 244 -20.38 -2.99 -13.56
CA LEU A 244 -19.62 -4.23 -13.72
C LEU A 244 -19.56 -4.57 -15.22
N THR A 245 -18.36 -4.60 -15.78
CA THR A 245 -18.14 -4.87 -17.21
C THR A 245 -17.31 -6.14 -17.36
N PRO A 246 -17.79 -7.19 -18.06
CA PRO A 246 -16.97 -8.36 -18.37
C PRO A 246 -15.68 -7.98 -19.11
N LYS A 247 -14.57 -8.64 -18.81
CA LYS A 247 -13.32 -8.45 -19.56
C LYS A 247 -13.42 -9.08 -20.95
N ALA A 248 -12.60 -8.64 -21.90
CA ALA A 248 -12.65 -9.14 -23.27
C ALA A 248 -12.05 -10.55 -23.42
N ASP A 249 -11.10 -10.89 -22.56
CA ASP A 249 -10.21 -12.04 -22.66
C ASP A 249 -10.43 -12.99 -21.46
N LEU A 250 -11.67 -13.45 -21.32
CA LEU A 250 -12.10 -14.39 -20.29
C LEU A 250 -11.81 -15.84 -20.68
N ASN A 251 -11.38 -16.63 -19.71
CA ASN A 251 -11.32 -18.08 -19.88
C ASN A 251 -12.71 -18.72 -19.77
N GLN A 252 -12.83 -19.98 -20.21
CA GLN A 252 -14.12 -20.69 -20.27
C GLN A 252 -14.80 -20.82 -18.89
N GLN A 253 -14.02 -20.97 -17.82
CA GLN A 253 -14.55 -21.03 -16.46
C GLN A 253 -15.16 -19.68 -16.06
N GLN A 254 -14.46 -18.58 -16.30
CA GLN A 254 -14.92 -17.22 -16.01
C GLN A 254 -16.19 -16.85 -16.78
N VAL A 255 -16.30 -17.25 -18.06
CA VAL A 255 -17.53 -17.07 -18.85
C VAL A 255 -18.70 -17.83 -18.21
N THR A 256 -18.45 -19.06 -17.76
CA THR A 256 -19.46 -19.89 -17.09
C THR A 256 -19.89 -19.26 -15.76
N ASP A 257 -18.94 -18.78 -14.95
CA ASP A 257 -19.21 -18.13 -13.65
C ASP A 257 -20.02 -16.84 -13.81
N LEU A 258 -19.78 -16.07 -14.88
CA LEU A 258 -20.55 -14.87 -15.20
C LEU A 258 -21.98 -15.17 -15.66
N SER A 259 -22.26 -16.36 -16.19
CA SER A 259 -23.63 -16.74 -16.57
C SER A 259 -24.59 -16.79 -15.38
N TYR A 260 -24.06 -16.99 -14.16
CA TYR A 260 -24.83 -16.99 -12.91
C TYR A 260 -25.05 -15.59 -12.32
N LEU A 261 -24.39 -14.55 -12.85
CA LEU A 261 -24.45 -13.20 -12.30
C LEU A 261 -25.89 -12.66 -12.20
N PRO A 262 -26.78 -12.80 -13.20
CA PRO A 262 -28.17 -12.37 -13.08
C PRO A 262 -28.91 -13.01 -11.89
N GLN A 263 -28.69 -14.30 -11.68
CA GLN A 263 -29.32 -15.05 -10.58
C GLN A 263 -28.76 -14.62 -9.23
N ILE A 264 -27.46 -14.38 -9.13
CA ILE A 264 -26.82 -13.86 -7.92
C ILE A 264 -27.35 -12.46 -7.59
N LEU A 265 -27.42 -11.56 -8.58
CA LEU A 265 -27.97 -10.21 -8.38
C LEU A 265 -29.43 -10.26 -7.92
N GLN A 266 -30.23 -11.17 -8.46
CA GLN A 266 -31.61 -11.39 -8.03
C GLN A 266 -31.67 -11.89 -6.58
N ASN A 267 -30.85 -12.89 -6.21
CA ASN A 267 -30.80 -13.42 -4.84
C ASN A 267 -30.35 -12.38 -3.82
N LEU A 268 -29.53 -11.43 -4.23
CA LEU A 268 -29.06 -10.30 -3.41
C LEU A 268 -30.03 -9.11 -3.41
N SER A 269 -31.18 -9.21 -4.07
CA SER A 269 -32.16 -8.12 -4.23
C SER A 269 -31.55 -6.84 -4.83
N VAL A 270 -30.57 -6.98 -5.73
CA VAL A 270 -29.92 -5.85 -6.41
C VAL A 270 -30.65 -5.53 -7.70
N ASN A 271 -31.22 -4.33 -7.78
CA ASN A 271 -31.79 -3.81 -9.02
C ASN A 271 -30.67 -3.42 -9.98
N TYR A 272 -30.74 -3.84 -11.25
CA TYR A 272 -29.74 -3.50 -12.25
C TYR A 272 -30.33 -3.22 -13.63
N GLN A 273 -29.54 -2.56 -14.47
CA GLN A 273 -29.77 -2.40 -15.90
C GLN A 273 -28.60 -2.99 -16.67
N THR A 274 -28.81 -3.42 -17.91
CA THR A 274 -27.74 -3.85 -18.81
C THR A 274 -27.51 -2.80 -19.89
N ASP A 275 -26.23 -2.60 -20.26
CA ASP A 275 -25.88 -1.80 -21.43
C ASP A 275 -25.57 -2.69 -22.65
N ASN A 276 -25.43 -2.07 -23.82
CA ASN A 276 -25.16 -2.77 -25.09
C ASN A 276 -23.79 -3.48 -25.11
N ASN A 277 -22.92 -3.21 -24.14
CA ASN A 277 -21.61 -3.84 -24.01
C ASN A 277 -21.64 -5.03 -23.03
N GLY A 278 -22.83 -5.46 -22.60
CA GLY A 278 -22.99 -6.55 -21.63
C GLY A 278 -22.59 -6.16 -20.21
N SER A 279 -22.51 -4.86 -19.90
CA SER A 279 -22.21 -4.39 -18.55
C SER A 279 -23.48 -4.35 -17.69
N TYR A 280 -23.33 -4.59 -16.39
CA TYR A 280 -24.38 -4.51 -15.39
C TYR A 280 -24.22 -3.20 -14.61
N ILE A 281 -25.25 -2.36 -14.62
CA ILE A 281 -25.32 -1.10 -13.88
C ILE A 281 -26.21 -1.32 -12.67
N LEU A 282 -25.61 -1.42 -11.49
CA LEU A 282 -26.31 -1.68 -10.23
C LEU A 282 -26.85 -0.39 -9.62
N ASN A 283 -28.12 -0.39 -9.26
CA ASN A 283 -28.81 0.75 -8.66
C ASN A 283 -28.88 0.57 -7.15
N ASN A 284 -28.11 1.38 -6.41
CA ASN A 284 -28.07 1.40 -4.94
C ASN A 284 -27.90 0.02 -4.28
N PRO A 285 -26.91 -0.80 -4.69
CA PRO A 285 -26.67 -2.09 -4.05
C PRO A 285 -26.33 -1.91 -2.56
N SER A 286 -26.78 -2.83 -1.72
CA SER A 286 -26.39 -2.85 -0.30
C SER A 286 -24.90 -3.20 -0.14
N LYS A 287 -24.29 -2.81 0.98
CA LYS A 287 -22.91 -3.18 1.31
C LYS A 287 -22.71 -4.70 1.27
N GLN A 288 -23.62 -5.46 1.87
CA GLN A 288 -23.56 -6.93 1.87
C GLN A 288 -23.58 -7.52 0.45
N ALA A 289 -24.40 -6.95 -0.45
CA ALA A 289 -24.44 -7.38 -1.83
C ALA A 289 -23.12 -7.10 -2.56
N LEU A 290 -22.54 -5.90 -2.37
CA LEU A 290 -21.23 -5.55 -2.93
C LEU A 290 -20.12 -6.47 -2.39
N ASP A 291 -20.09 -6.73 -1.09
CA ASP A 291 -19.11 -7.63 -0.47
C ASP A 291 -19.24 -9.05 -1.03
N THR A 292 -20.46 -9.53 -1.25
CA THR A 292 -20.72 -10.85 -1.84
C THR A 292 -20.24 -10.92 -3.28
N LEU A 293 -20.61 -9.95 -4.11
CA LEU A 293 -20.20 -9.89 -5.52
C LEU A 293 -18.68 -9.75 -5.65
N ALA A 294 -18.07 -8.93 -4.81
CA ALA A 294 -16.64 -8.73 -4.76
C ALA A 294 -15.87 -10.01 -4.43
N ASN A 295 -16.43 -10.85 -3.54
CA ASN A 295 -15.88 -12.15 -3.19
C ASN A 295 -16.08 -13.18 -4.32
N VAL A 296 -17.30 -13.30 -4.84
CA VAL A 296 -17.61 -14.28 -5.90
C VAL A 296 -16.80 -14.02 -7.17
N TYR A 297 -16.67 -12.75 -7.56
CA TYR A 297 -16.04 -12.36 -8.82
C TYR A 297 -14.63 -11.80 -8.68
N ASP A 298 -14.04 -11.93 -7.49
CA ASP A 298 -12.70 -11.44 -7.13
C ASP A 298 -12.37 -10.06 -7.71
N TRP A 299 -13.04 -9.02 -7.22
CA TRP A 299 -12.80 -7.65 -7.67
C TRP A 299 -11.41 -7.11 -7.31
N GLY A 300 -10.63 -7.82 -6.48
CA GLY A 300 -9.31 -7.37 -6.05
C GLY A 300 -9.29 -5.91 -5.56
N SER A 301 -8.40 -5.09 -6.12
CA SER A 301 -8.28 -3.66 -5.81
C SER A 301 -9.52 -2.85 -6.20
N ASP A 302 -10.34 -3.30 -7.16
CA ASP A 302 -11.53 -2.58 -7.65
C ASP A 302 -12.67 -2.56 -6.63
N ARG A 303 -12.53 -3.33 -5.55
CA ARG A 303 -13.34 -3.18 -4.34
C ARG A 303 -13.19 -1.80 -3.67
N LEU A 304 -12.08 -1.09 -3.91
CA LEU A 304 -11.92 0.32 -3.53
C LEU A 304 -12.32 1.21 -4.70
N ALA A 305 -13.61 1.50 -4.81
CA ALA A 305 -14.10 2.47 -5.78
C ALA A 305 -13.50 3.87 -5.52
N CYS A 306 -13.34 4.64 -6.59
CA CYS A 306 -13.00 6.06 -6.49
C CYS A 306 -14.21 6.79 -5.91
N GLY A 307 -14.00 7.63 -4.91
CA GLY A 307 -15.11 8.17 -4.14
C GLY A 307 -14.67 8.97 -2.93
N VAL A 308 -15.65 9.55 -2.24
CA VAL A 308 -15.45 10.22 -0.95
C VAL A 308 -16.10 9.36 0.12
N TYR A 309 -15.34 9.03 1.15
CA TYR A 309 -15.76 8.11 2.20
C TYR A 309 -15.53 8.72 3.58
N GLN A 310 -16.46 8.50 4.48
CA GLN A 310 -16.26 8.73 5.91
C GLN A 310 -15.71 7.45 6.51
N MET A 311 -14.45 7.50 6.98
CA MET A 311 -13.75 6.32 7.50
C MET A 311 -13.69 6.37 9.02
N PRO A 312 -14.56 5.63 9.74
CA PRO A 312 -14.46 5.51 11.20
C PRO A 312 -13.28 4.64 11.61
N GLU A 313 -12.70 4.93 12.78
CA GLU A 313 -11.69 4.09 13.46
C GLU A 313 -10.49 3.74 12.54
N LEU A 314 -10.12 4.66 11.66
CA LEU A 314 -8.99 4.45 10.78
C LEU A 314 -7.70 4.47 11.60
N VAL A 315 -6.85 3.49 11.36
CA VAL A 315 -5.52 3.40 11.98
C VAL A 315 -4.51 3.96 10.98
N MET A 316 -3.78 5.00 11.33
CA MET A 316 -2.77 5.60 10.45
C MET A 316 -1.57 6.08 11.27
N GLY A 317 -0.36 5.88 10.78
CA GLY A 317 0.86 6.35 11.45
C GLY A 317 1.83 7.05 10.51
N ASN A 318 2.63 7.95 11.06
CA ASN A 318 3.77 8.57 10.40
C ASN A 318 5.02 7.70 10.63
N ASN A 319 5.46 7.01 9.59
CA ASN A 319 6.64 6.18 9.65
C ASN A 319 7.93 7.00 9.60
N SER A 320 7.99 7.98 8.70
CA SER A 320 9.15 8.87 8.58
C SER A 320 8.80 10.17 7.88
N ASN A 321 9.10 11.29 8.54
CA ASN A 321 9.17 12.60 7.88
C ASN A 321 10.35 12.63 6.92
N ALA A 322 10.15 13.19 5.72
CA ALA A 322 11.23 13.44 4.79
C ALA A 322 12.30 14.30 5.48
N GLN A 323 13.55 13.96 5.21
CA GLN A 323 14.70 14.72 5.66
C GLN A 323 15.36 15.29 4.43
N LEU A 324 15.73 16.58 4.49
CA LEU A 324 16.74 17.11 3.58
C LEU A 324 18.01 16.29 3.83
N GLN A 325 18.33 15.44 2.87
CA GLN A 325 19.60 14.76 2.81
C GLN A 325 20.46 15.50 1.80
N ASP A 326 21.71 15.73 2.16
CA ASP A 326 22.72 16.07 1.17
C ASP A 326 22.85 14.87 0.25
N TYR A 327 22.19 14.96 -0.90
CA TYR A 327 22.34 13.98 -1.96
C TYR A 327 23.75 14.11 -2.50
N LYS A 328 24.67 13.29 -1.98
CA LYS A 328 25.90 12.96 -2.69
C LYS A 328 25.48 12.11 -3.89
N ASN A 329 25.22 12.80 -4.99
CA ASN A 329 25.30 12.20 -6.32
C ASN A 329 26.55 11.31 -6.38
N SER A 330 26.45 10.15 -7.02
CA SER A 330 27.55 9.20 -7.14
C SER A 330 28.66 9.76 -8.03
N TRP A 331 29.48 10.66 -7.47
CA TRP A 331 30.78 11.05 -8.00
C TRP A 331 31.79 9.89 -7.93
N GLN A 332 31.36 8.66 -7.62
CA GLN A 332 32.16 7.44 -7.76
C GLN A 332 32.56 7.16 -9.22
N LEU A 333 31.96 7.83 -10.21
CA LEU A 333 32.46 7.87 -11.59
C LEU A 333 33.63 8.86 -11.77
N MET A 334 33.67 9.95 -10.98
CA MET A 334 34.66 11.03 -11.09
C MET A 334 36.05 10.61 -10.59
N GLN A 335 36.13 9.62 -9.70
CA GLN A 335 37.40 9.07 -9.21
C GLN A 335 38.27 8.45 -10.33
N TRP A 336 37.68 8.17 -11.50
CA TRP A 336 38.37 7.63 -12.67
C TRP A 336 38.89 8.73 -13.62
N TYR A 337 38.58 10.00 -13.36
CA TYR A 337 38.98 11.15 -14.18
C TYR A 337 39.91 12.08 -13.40
N SER A 338 40.89 12.67 -14.09
CA SER A 338 41.78 13.67 -13.47
C SER A 338 41.00 14.94 -13.10
N VAL A 339 41.45 15.65 -12.05
CA VAL A 339 40.87 16.94 -11.63
C VAL A 339 40.74 17.92 -12.80
N ARG A 340 41.75 17.96 -13.68
CA ARG A 340 41.76 18.81 -14.87
C ARG A 340 40.69 18.43 -15.90
N ALA A 341 40.48 17.13 -16.12
CA ALA A 341 39.43 16.64 -17.02
C ALA A 341 38.02 16.95 -16.45
N ILE A 342 37.86 16.84 -15.13
CA ILE A 342 36.62 17.22 -14.46
C ILE A 342 36.34 18.72 -14.61
N GLU A 343 37.35 19.57 -14.36
CA GLU A 343 37.23 21.03 -14.46
C GLU A 343 36.97 21.52 -15.89
N GLN A 344 37.47 20.81 -16.91
CA GLN A 344 37.31 21.20 -18.31
C GLN A 344 36.04 20.64 -18.93
N ASP A 345 35.73 19.37 -18.70
CA ASP A 345 34.73 18.66 -19.49
C ASP A 345 33.39 18.49 -18.74
N ILE A 346 33.40 18.56 -17.41
CA ILE A 346 32.22 18.24 -16.59
C ILE A 346 31.68 19.49 -15.89
N VAL A 347 32.55 20.31 -15.31
CA VAL A 347 32.14 21.49 -14.54
C VAL A 347 31.39 22.52 -15.41
N PRO A 348 31.88 22.93 -16.61
CA PRO A 348 31.19 23.94 -17.42
C PRO A 348 29.78 23.54 -17.88
N PRO A 349 29.53 22.33 -18.46
CA PRO A 349 28.18 21.95 -18.85
C PRO A 349 27.26 21.73 -17.65
N THR A 350 27.78 21.25 -16.52
CA THR A 350 26.97 21.08 -15.30
C THR A 350 26.51 22.42 -14.72
N ILE A 351 27.39 23.43 -14.70
CA ILE A 351 27.02 24.79 -14.26
C ILE A 351 25.99 25.38 -15.22
N ALA A 352 26.22 25.28 -16.54
CA ALA A 352 25.29 25.80 -17.54
C ALA A 352 23.89 25.17 -17.41
N GLU A 353 23.83 23.86 -17.21
CA GLU A 353 22.55 23.16 -17.03
C GLU A 353 21.88 23.54 -15.70
N ALA A 354 22.65 23.68 -14.62
CA ALA A 354 22.12 24.11 -13.33
C ALA A 354 21.56 25.55 -13.38
N GLU A 355 22.23 26.46 -14.07
CA GLU A 355 21.76 27.83 -14.29
C GLU A 355 20.50 27.86 -15.16
N TYR A 356 20.48 27.06 -16.22
CA TYR A 356 19.29 26.91 -17.07
C TYR A 356 18.11 26.36 -16.27
N LEU A 357 18.29 25.27 -15.53
CA LEU A 357 17.28 24.68 -14.65
C LEU A 357 16.76 25.68 -13.61
N LYS A 358 17.67 26.44 -12.98
CA LYS A 358 17.31 27.50 -12.03
C LYS A 358 16.47 28.60 -12.67
N SER A 359 16.68 28.90 -13.95
CA SER A 359 15.90 29.90 -14.69
C SER A 359 14.49 29.41 -15.05
N VAL A 360 14.31 28.10 -15.28
CA VAL A 360 13.02 27.53 -15.69
C VAL A 360 12.23 26.90 -14.54
N GLN A 361 12.83 26.67 -13.36
CA GLN A 361 12.19 25.96 -12.25
C GLN A 361 10.88 26.61 -11.75
N ASN A 362 10.74 27.92 -11.91
CA ASN A 362 9.56 28.67 -11.49
C ASN A 362 8.44 28.69 -12.56
N ASP A 363 8.71 28.21 -13.77
CA ASP A 363 7.71 28.04 -14.84
C ASP A 363 7.46 26.56 -15.12
N TYR A 364 6.32 26.08 -14.60
CA TYR A 364 5.93 24.68 -14.69
C TYR A 364 5.76 24.15 -16.12
N ARG A 365 5.50 25.02 -17.11
CA ARG A 365 5.33 24.61 -18.51
C ARG A 365 6.69 24.37 -19.16
N LEU A 366 7.64 25.28 -18.93
CA LEU A 366 8.99 25.17 -19.46
C LEU A 366 9.75 24.00 -18.82
N LEU A 367 9.59 23.81 -17.50
CA LEU A 367 10.18 22.67 -16.81
C LEU A 367 9.64 21.33 -17.34
N ALA A 368 8.33 21.23 -17.58
CA ALA A 368 7.72 20.01 -18.13
C ALA A 368 8.19 19.71 -19.56
N GLN A 369 8.30 20.73 -20.42
CA GLN A 369 8.83 20.57 -21.78
C GLN A 369 10.28 20.10 -21.77
N TYR A 370 11.11 20.69 -20.90
CA TYR A 370 12.50 20.29 -20.74
C TYR A 370 12.64 18.83 -20.27
N LEU A 371 11.83 18.39 -19.30
CA LEU A 371 11.86 17.01 -18.80
C LEU A 371 11.45 15.99 -19.88
N VAL A 372 10.43 16.30 -20.68
CA VAL A 372 10.01 15.44 -21.80
C VAL A 372 11.11 15.36 -22.86
N ALA A 373 11.68 16.50 -23.25
CA ALA A 373 12.73 16.55 -24.28
C ALA A 373 13.99 15.77 -23.87
N ASN A 374 14.39 15.82 -22.59
CA ASN A 374 15.53 15.04 -22.09
C ASN A 374 15.19 13.55 -21.90
N HIS A 375 13.96 13.20 -21.54
CA HIS A 375 13.52 11.80 -21.49
C HIS A 375 13.55 11.15 -22.88
N ASP A 376 13.14 11.87 -23.93
CA ASP A 376 13.12 11.36 -25.29
C ASP A 376 14.53 11.21 -25.90
N LYS A 377 15.46 12.12 -25.56
CA LYS A 377 16.89 12.03 -25.95
C LYS A 377 17.61 10.82 -25.35
N ASN A 378 17.17 10.33 -24.19
CA ASN A 378 17.79 9.18 -23.51
C ASN A 378 17.22 7.82 -23.97
N ARG A 379 16.28 7.81 -24.94
CA ARG A 379 15.69 6.59 -25.53
C ARG A 379 16.08 6.32 -26.98
N SER A 380 16.85 7.22 -27.61
CA SER A 380 17.60 6.97 -28.86
C SER A 380 19.01 6.55 -28.53
#